data_AF-A0A7W4UNB0-F1
#
_entry.id   AF-A0A7W4UNB0-F1
#
_cell.length_a   1.000
_cell.length_b   1.000
_cell.length_c   1.000
_cell.angle_alpha   90.00
_cell.angle_beta   90.00
_cell.angle_gamma   90.00
#
_symmetry.space_group_name_H-M   'P 1'
#
loop_
_entity.id
_entity.type
_entity.pdbx_description
1 polymer ?
#
loop_
_entity_poly.entity_id
_entity_poly.type
_entity_poly.pdbx_seq_one_letter_code
_entity_poly.pdbx_strand_id
1 'polypeptide(L)'
;MPDDATRVKALEMAVLVRDGKVRGHSLDDRVATGDLSDCFKLYFDTVGGIKPRFRLVYRECRDRVQLVAVQPVAVGFREGLDAYTRAAKNLGR
;
A
#
# COMPACT_ATOMS: atom_id res chain seq x y z
N MET A 1 9.88 11.19 -5.77
CA MET A 1 8.81 10.18 -5.53
C MET A 1 9.35 9.12 -4.56
N PRO A 2 8.51 8.47 -3.74
CA PRO A 2 8.95 7.34 -2.91
C PRO A 2 9.53 6.22 -3.79
N ASP A 3 10.40 5.37 -3.24
CA ASP A 3 10.91 4.18 -3.93
C ASP A 3 9.86 3.05 -3.99
N ASP A 4 10.16 1.97 -4.71
CA ASP A 4 9.25 0.82 -4.83
C ASP A 4 8.97 0.16 -3.48
N ALA A 5 9.96 0.09 -2.59
CA ALA A 5 9.80 -0.46 -1.25
C ALA A 5 8.76 0.33 -0.45
N THR A 6 8.79 1.66 -0.54
CA THR A 6 7.83 2.54 0.14
C THR A 6 6.42 2.38 -0.44
N ARG A 7 6.28 2.21 -1.75
CA ARG A 7 4.99 1.93 -2.41
C ARG A 7 4.41 0.59 -1.96
N VAL A 8 5.21 -0.47 -1.94
CA VAL A 8 4.80 -1.79 -1.47
C VAL A 8 4.35 -1.71 0.00
N LYS A 9 5.12 -1.02 0.84
CA LYS A 9 4.76 -0.84 2.25
C LYS A 9 3.45 -0.08 2.44
N ALA A 10 3.18 0.94 1.61
CA ALA A 10 1.90 1.65 1.65
C ALA A 10 0.71 0.73 1.32
N LEU A 11 0.86 -0.18 0.35
CA LEU A 11 -0.16 -1.19 0.02
C LEU A 11 -0.37 -2.18 1.16
N GLU A 12 0.71 -2.65 1.80
CA GLU A 12 0.61 -3.47 3.02
C GLU A 12 -0.18 -2.76 4.11
N MET A 13 0.12 -1.48 4.37
CA MET A 13 -0.62 -0.71 5.37
C MET A 13 -2.10 -0.58 5.01
N ALA A 14 -2.44 -0.39 3.73
CA ALA A 14 -3.83 -0.34 3.27
C ALA A 14 -4.55 -1.69 3.45
N VAL A 15 -3.86 -2.82 3.26
CA VAL A 15 -4.39 -4.16 3.56
C VAL A 15 -4.65 -4.34 5.06
N LEU A 16 -3.75 -3.87 5.93
CA LEU A 16 -3.95 -3.92 7.37
C LEU A 16 -5.15 -3.07 7.82
N VAL A 17 -5.35 -1.91 7.19
CA VAL A 17 -6.52 -1.05 7.41
C VAL A 17 -7.80 -1.78 6.99
N ARG A 18 -7.82 -2.36 5.78
CA ARG A 18 -8.97 -3.14 5.28
C ARG A 18 -9.33 -4.28 6.23
N ASP A 19 -8.33 -5.01 6.71
CA ASP A 19 -8.51 -6.14 7.64
C ASP A 19 -8.93 -5.69 9.05
N GLY A 20 -9.02 -4.39 9.32
CA GLY A 20 -9.34 -3.83 10.63
C GLY A 20 -8.22 -3.99 11.68
N LYS A 21 -7.01 -4.39 11.25
CA LYS A 21 -5.87 -4.64 12.15
C LYS A 21 -5.20 -3.35 12.64
N VAL A 22 -5.25 -2.32 11.81
CA VAL A 22 -4.74 -0.98 12.14
C VAL A 22 -5.74 0.06 11.71
N ARG A 23 -5.73 1.21 12.39
CA ARG A 23 -6.58 2.36 12.04
C ARG A 23 -5.74 3.63 12.09
N GLY A 24 -5.92 4.47 11.08
CA GLY A 24 -5.31 5.80 11.04
C GLY A 24 -6.01 6.79 11.96
N HIS A 25 -5.35 7.91 12.21
CA HIS A 25 -5.93 9.06 12.88
C HIS A 25 -6.76 9.88 11.91
N SER A 26 -7.93 10.35 12.33
CA SER A 26 -8.72 11.29 11.53
C SER A 26 -7.87 12.50 11.15
N LEU A 27 -8.08 12.99 9.94
CA LEU A 27 -7.64 14.30 9.53
C LEU A 27 -8.76 15.30 9.80
N ASP A 28 -8.38 16.58 9.89
CA ASP A 28 -9.28 17.69 10.12
C ASP A 28 -9.19 18.62 8.91
N ASP A 29 -10.20 19.47 8.75
CA ASP A 29 -10.13 20.60 7.85
C ASP A 29 -9.06 21.59 8.33
N ARG A 30 -8.19 22.01 7.40
CA ARG A 30 -7.10 22.97 7.66
C ARG A 30 -6.96 23.91 6.49
N VAL A 31 -6.76 25.19 6.79
CA VAL A 31 -6.54 26.28 5.81
C VAL A 31 -5.45 25.95 4.78
N ALA A 32 -4.40 25.22 5.18
CA ALA A 32 -3.28 24.88 4.30
C ALA A 32 -3.48 23.63 3.42
N THR A 33 -4.41 22.73 3.77
CA THR A 33 -4.59 21.44 3.06
C THR A 33 -5.99 21.24 2.52
N GLY A 34 -6.93 22.15 2.81
CA GLY A 34 -8.35 21.98 2.56
C GLY A 34 -8.99 20.96 3.51
N ASP A 35 -10.25 20.62 3.21
CA ASP A 35 -11.03 19.67 3.98
C ASP A 35 -10.60 18.23 3.69
N LEU A 36 -10.05 17.58 4.73
CA LEU A 36 -9.68 16.16 4.73
C LEU A 36 -10.40 15.42 5.87
N SER A 37 -11.51 15.95 6.36
CA SER A 37 -12.26 15.38 7.49
C SER A 37 -12.81 13.97 7.22
N ASP A 38 -12.95 13.59 5.95
CA ASP A 38 -13.32 12.23 5.52
C ASP A 38 -12.12 11.27 5.40
N CYS A 39 -10.90 11.76 5.65
CA CYS A 39 -9.66 11.02 5.50
C CYS A 39 -9.00 10.67 6.82
N PHE A 40 -8.14 9.66 6.76
CA PHE A 40 -7.33 9.16 7.86
C PHE A 40 -5.86 9.17 7.47
N LYS A 41 -4.97 9.38 8.43
CA LYS A 41 -3.51 9.25 8.28
C LYS A 41 -2.96 8.11 9.13
N LEU A 42 -2.04 7.35 8.56
CA LEU A 42 -1.28 6.33 9.26
C LEU A 42 0.21 6.53 9.00
N TYR A 43 1.02 6.53 10.06
CA TYR A 43 2.47 6.68 9.96
C TYR A 43 3.13 5.34 9.65
N PHE A 44 4.05 5.31 8.67
CA PHE A 44 4.79 4.11 8.33
C PHE A 44 6.22 4.43 7.86
N ASP A 45 7.07 3.41 7.88
CA ASP A 45 8.39 3.45 7.26
C ASP A 45 8.74 2.05 6.75
N THR A 46 9.71 2.00 5.85
CA THR A 46 10.30 0.73 5.39
C THR A 46 11.34 0.21 6.37
N VAL A 47 11.87 1.08 7.25
CA VAL A 47 12.88 0.74 8.28
C VAL A 47 12.29 0.92 9.68
N GLY A 48 12.34 -0.14 10.50
CA GLY A 48 11.92 -0.10 11.90
C GLY A 48 12.92 0.62 12.82
N GLY A 49 12.46 1.09 13.98
CA GLY A 49 13.33 1.72 15.00
C GLY A 49 13.66 3.19 14.78
N ILE A 50 13.23 3.77 13.65
CA ILE A 50 13.30 5.21 13.38
C ILE A 50 11.91 5.84 13.45
N LYS A 51 11.86 7.16 13.64
CA LYS A 51 10.61 7.92 13.53
C LYS A 51 10.06 7.76 12.10
N PRO A 52 8.79 7.35 11.93
CA PRO A 52 8.24 7.10 10.61
C PRO A 52 8.29 8.34 9.71
N ARG A 53 8.91 8.20 8.54
CA ARG A 53 9.07 9.29 7.57
C ARG A 53 7.87 9.43 6.65
N PHE A 54 7.11 8.35 6.45
CA PHE A 54 6.00 8.32 5.52
C PHE A 54 4.65 8.31 6.23
N ARG A 55 3.64 8.81 5.52
CA ARG A 55 2.24 8.77 5.94
C ARG A 55 1.42 8.19 4.81
N LEU A 56 0.63 7.17 5.11
CA LEU A 56 -0.47 6.73 4.26
C LEU A 56 -1.67 7.60 4.60
N VAL A 57 -2.19 8.34 3.63
CA VAL A 57 -3.48 9.02 3.73
C VAL A 57 -4.50 8.18 2.97
N TYR A 58 -5.61 7.84 3.61
CA TYR A 58 -6.64 6.96 3.03
C TYR A 58 -8.04 7.39 3.49
N ARG A 59 -9.07 6.96 2.76
CA ARG A 59 -10.49 7.12 3.13
C ARG A 59 -11.14 5.75 3.25
N GLU A 60 -12.02 5.57 4.24
CA GLU A 60 -12.86 4.37 4.33
C GLU A 60 -14.02 4.49 3.34
N CYS A 61 -13.98 3.77 2.21
CA CYS A 61 -15.16 3.60 1.36
C CYS A 61 -16.06 2.52 1.96
N ARG A 62 -17.02 2.91 2.80
CA ARG A 62 -17.98 1.97 3.42
C ARG A 62 -19.04 1.46 2.44
N ASP A 63 -19.24 2.16 1.33
CA ASP A 63 -20.43 1.95 0.50
C ASP A 63 -20.14 1.19 -0.81
N ARG A 64 -18.88 1.07 -1.25
CA ARG A 64 -18.50 0.37 -2.50
C ARG A 64 -17.06 -0.18 -2.45
N VAL A 65 -16.92 -1.50 -2.56
CA VAL A 65 -15.74 -2.30 -2.99
C VAL A 65 -14.57 -2.45 -1.98
N GLN A 66 -14.30 -3.70 -1.59
CA GLN A 66 -13.15 -4.13 -0.75
C GLN A 66 -11.80 -3.88 -1.46
N LEU A 67 -10.77 -3.46 -0.71
CA LEU A 67 -9.38 -3.54 -1.17
C LEU A 67 -9.02 -5.03 -1.35
N VAL A 68 -8.53 -5.49 -2.49
CA VAL A 68 -7.87 -6.80 -2.62
C VAL A 68 -6.51 -6.54 -3.23
N ALA A 69 -5.45 -6.61 -2.43
CA ALA A 69 -4.10 -6.45 -2.95
C ALA A 69 -3.58 -7.81 -3.46
N VAL A 70 -3.39 -7.91 -4.77
CA VAL A 70 -2.73 -9.03 -5.45
C VAL A 70 -1.36 -8.54 -5.88
N GLN A 71 -0.29 -9.25 -5.51
CA GLN A 71 1.07 -8.94 -5.97
C GLN A 71 1.42 -9.80 -7.20
N PRO A 72 1.45 -9.23 -8.42
CA PRO A 72 1.90 -9.97 -9.59
C PRO A 72 3.42 -10.15 -9.55
N VAL A 73 3.88 -11.40 -9.55
CA VAL A 73 5.32 -11.76 -9.50
C VAL A 73 5.98 -11.82 -10.87
N ALA A 74 5.23 -12.24 -11.89
CA ALA A 74 5.56 -12.10 -13.29
C ALA A 74 4.32 -12.36 -14.16
N VAL A 75 4.37 -11.90 -15.40
CA VAL A 75 3.37 -12.17 -16.44
C VAL A 75 4.14 -12.56 -17.71
N GLY A 76 3.72 -13.63 -18.38
CA GLY A 76 4.39 -14.18 -19.56
C GLY A 76 3.57 -15.25 -20.25
N PHE A 77 4.10 -15.79 -21.35
CA PHE A 77 3.42 -16.86 -22.10
C PHE A 77 3.41 -18.18 -21.33
N ARG A 78 2.34 -18.99 -21.55
CA ARG A 78 2.29 -20.38 -21.06
C ARG A 78 3.29 -21.26 -21.80
N GLU A 79 3.38 -21.07 -23.12
CA GLU A 79 4.36 -21.76 -23.98
C GLU A 79 5.78 -21.38 -23.55
N GLY A 80 6.68 -22.36 -23.56
CA GLY A 80 8.07 -22.16 -23.12
C GLY A 80 8.22 -21.78 -21.65
N LEU A 81 7.15 -21.87 -20.84
CA LEU A 81 7.14 -21.54 -19.41
C LEU A 81 7.62 -20.10 -19.11
N ASP A 82 7.47 -19.16 -20.04
CA ASP A 82 8.01 -17.80 -19.95
C ASP A 82 7.54 -17.06 -18.67
N ALA A 83 6.25 -17.18 -18.30
CA ALA A 83 5.74 -16.60 -17.06
C ALA A 83 6.48 -17.13 -15.81
N TYR A 84 6.83 -18.41 -15.82
CA TYR A 84 7.51 -19.08 -14.71
C TYR A 84 9.00 -18.78 -14.69
N THR A 85 9.64 -18.71 -15.85
CA THR A 85 11.06 -18.36 -15.98
C THR A 85 11.30 -16.89 -15.59
N ARG A 86 10.39 -15.99 -15.99
CA ARG A 86 10.41 -14.59 -15.54
C ARG A 86 10.08 -14.46 -14.06
N ALA A 87 9.12 -15.24 -13.55
CA ALA A 87 8.85 -15.27 -12.12
C ALA A 87 10.09 -15.75 -11.36
N ALA A 88 10.73 -16.82 -11.80
CA ALA A 88 11.96 -17.33 -11.23
C ALA A 88 13.04 -16.24 -11.24
N LYS A 89 13.31 -15.60 -12.38
CA LYS A 89 14.28 -14.50 -12.49
C LYS A 89 13.95 -13.27 -11.64
N ASN A 90 12.71 -12.79 -11.66
CA ASN A 90 12.25 -11.65 -10.85
C ASN A 90 12.29 -11.96 -9.35
N LEU A 91 12.20 -13.24 -8.99
CA LEU A 91 12.35 -13.76 -7.63
C LEU A 91 13.78 -14.26 -7.33
N GLY A 92 14.73 -14.12 -8.28
CA GLY A 92 16.14 -14.52 -8.15
C GLY A 92 16.40 -16.02 -8.06
N ARG A 93 15.70 -16.86 -8.83
CA ARG A 93 15.76 -18.34 -8.86
C ARG A 93 16.05 -18.88 -10.25
#